data_AF-A0ABD2IEU1-F1
#
_entry.id   AF-A0ABD2IEU1-F1
#
_cell.length_a   1.000
_cell.length_b   1.000
_cell.length_c   1.000
_cell.angle_alpha   90.00
_cell.angle_beta   90.00
_cell.angle_gamma   90.00
#
_symmetry.space_group_name_H-M   'P 1'
#
loop_
_entity.id
_entity.type
_entity.pdbx_description
1 polymer ?
#
loop_
_entity_poly.entity_id
_entity_poly.type
_entity_poly.pdbx_seq_one_letter_code
_entity_poly.pdbx_strand_id
1 'polypeptide(L)'
;MGKSGQIWAKWDDERRNNALILLFEKDAQKRTTSSSNMVTQFGTHLEGWRKMREQLRIEHFVLTRDPIKALNELKAIVSNWSRGEAKLLEIGSLMLGTNTATSDVDIIYIVPQKTTKSEAMDKFFGTFQCDLSQRKCEDNSLYCLLCLNEKVAFLQKLSKAYIPLIKTHFLGFDFDILFVSVPTIKALPAEEPMAQNEVMELIRKLANQTDPDEKMIKSLAGHITNDHIKRLLGKKMLKKFRKLVVILKFWAKSNFIYGTPFGFFNGISLSVMAAKVSLLYPNCSVPFLLNRFLLTFATWNWPIPLRLVEYLPNEFQKFSWTPKDEEKKRNSTLLMPIITPGCLEQNAMFHMNESTFKIVQKSMREAFIKIQSPNENNWSQLFAPPKFTKKYKHYAAICCVVGNLIHLAQFCDFVERKIRLQLLHFDTVTDGVNFTHIMTENDREFKCPNSILVPVLKQNRNFSLHKAWLLGIEMEEKTAEQKQNSPSENKEDAFNRFRWFRNMSKRRNWKISE
;
A
#
# COMPACT_ATOMS: atom_id res chain seq x y z
N MET A 1 -16.41 46.17 27.66
CA MET A 1 -17.52 45.91 26.71
C MET A 1 -16.96 45.98 25.29
N GLY A 2 -16.47 44.85 24.78
CA GLY A 2 -15.81 44.75 23.48
C GLY A 2 -16.84 44.51 22.36
N LYS A 3 -16.87 45.42 21.39
CA LYS A 3 -17.44 45.17 20.05
C LYS A 3 -16.33 44.57 19.18
N SER A 4 -16.50 43.33 18.72
CA SER A 4 -15.70 42.79 17.62
C SER A 4 -16.49 42.97 16.32
N GLY A 5 -15.91 43.78 15.42
CA GLY A 5 -16.49 44.13 14.13
C GLY A 5 -16.45 42.99 13.12
N GLN A 6 -17.53 42.87 12.37
CA GLN A 6 -17.57 42.14 11.11
C GLN A 6 -16.85 42.95 10.03
N ILE A 7 -15.95 42.31 9.28
CA ILE A 7 -15.48 42.82 7.99
C ILE A 7 -15.84 41.77 6.94
N TRP A 8 -16.72 42.16 6.02
CA TRP A 8 -17.04 41.40 4.81
C TRP A 8 -15.94 41.61 3.78
N ALA A 9 -15.40 40.52 3.23
CA ALA A 9 -14.68 40.55 1.96
C ALA A 9 -15.38 39.59 0.99
N LYS A 10 -16.14 40.20 0.07
CA LYS A 10 -16.77 39.59 -1.09
C LYS A 10 -15.68 39.36 -2.14
N TRP A 11 -15.43 38.13 -2.58
CA TRP A 11 -14.59 37.84 -3.75
C TRP A 11 -15.12 36.60 -4.46
N ASP A 12 -15.62 36.83 -5.69
CA ASP A 12 -15.87 35.84 -6.73
C ASP A 12 -14.56 35.11 -7.08
N ASP A 13 -14.59 33.77 -7.10
CA ASP A 13 -14.18 32.96 -8.27
C ASP A 13 -14.44 31.48 -7.95
N GLU A 14 -15.25 30.85 -8.79
CA GLU A 14 -15.68 29.46 -8.72
C GLU A 14 -14.53 28.52 -9.12
N ARG A 15 -14.00 27.76 -8.15
CA ARG A 15 -13.28 26.45 -8.30
C ARG A 15 -12.37 26.22 -7.08
N ARG A 16 -12.88 25.66 -5.97
CA ARG A 16 -12.03 25.29 -4.82
C ARG A 16 -12.52 24.02 -4.11
N ASN A 17 -11.64 23.03 -4.00
CA ASN A 17 -11.79 21.83 -3.18
C ASN A 17 -11.08 22.06 -1.83
N ASN A 18 -11.65 21.63 -0.71
CA ASN A 18 -11.15 21.90 0.64
C ASN A 18 -10.78 20.58 1.37
N ALA A 19 -9.90 20.64 2.36
CA ALA A 19 -9.64 19.53 3.28
C ALA A 19 -9.62 20.07 4.72
N LEU A 20 -10.07 19.26 5.67
CA LEU A 20 -10.24 19.67 7.08
C LEU A 20 -9.61 18.63 8.03
N ILE A 21 -8.99 19.08 9.12
CA ILE A 21 -8.32 18.23 10.12
C ILE A 21 -8.87 18.52 11.51
N LEU A 22 -9.27 17.48 12.26
CA LEU A 22 -9.87 17.62 13.60
C LEU A 22 -9.24 16.63 14.60
N LEU A 23 -9.00 17.04 15.86
CA LEU A 23 -8.19 16.34 16.89
C LEU A 23 -8.98 16.03 18.18
N PHE A 24 -8.78 14.86 18.80
CA PHE A 24 -9.46 14.44 20.06
C PHE A 24 -8.60 13.50 20.94
N GLU A 25 -8.92 13.41 22.24
CA GLU A 25 -8.15 12.72 23.30
C GLU A 25 -9.04 11.76 24.14
N LYS A 26 -8.50 10.61 24.61
CA LYS A 26 -9.18 9.68 25.55
C LYS A 26 -8.21 8.84 26.41
N ASP A 27 -8.52 8.66 27.71
CA ASP A 27 -7.72 7.95 28.72
C ASP A 27 -8.00 6.44 28.88
N ALA A 28 -6.96 5.62 29.18
CA ALA A 28 -7.07 4.27 29.77
C ALA A 28 -5.75 3.67 30.35
N GLN A 29 -5.89 2.79 31.37
CA GLN A 29 -4.90 2.17 32.30
C GLN A 29 -4.28 0.80 31.87
N LYS A 30 -3.16 0.43 32.53
CA LYS A 30 -2.21 -0.71 32.32
C LYS A 30 -2.55 -2.03 33.07
N ARG A 31 -1.96 -3.17 32.64
CA ARG A 31 -1.43 -4.29 33.48
C ARG A 31 -0.51 -5.28 32.70
N THR A 32 0.30 -6.05 33.44
CA THR A 32 1.62 -6.67 33.10
C THR A 32 1.72 -8.19 33.32
N THR A 33 2.61 -8.85 32.52
CA THR A 33 3.55 -10.01 32.77
C THR A 33 3.01 -11.38 33.27
N SER A 34 3.63 -12.57 33.12
CA SER A 34 4.99 -13.08 32.74
C SER A 34 4.92 -14.53 32.15
N SER A 35 6.06 -15.23 32.09
CA SER A 35 6.51 -16.29 31.16
C SER A 35 6.91 -17.64 31.82
N SER A 36 7.00 -18.75 31.04
CA SER A 36 8.20 -19.66 30.95
C SER A 36 8.03 -20.97 30.10
N ASN A 37 9.20 -21.44 29.61
CA ASN A 37 9.68 -22.79 29.20
C ASN A 37 9.36 -23.43 27.83
N MET A 38 10.46 -23.86 27.15
CA MET A 38 10.63 -23.85 25.69
C MET A 38 10.53 -25.19 24.94
N VAL A 39 10.49 -26.34 25.61
CA VAL A 39 10.54 -27.66 24.95
C VAL A 39 9.15 -28.31 24.86
N THR A 40 8.30 -28.10 25.87
CA THR A 40 6.85 -28.38 25.83
C THR A 40 6.09 -27.38 24.95
N GLN A 41 6.68 -26.20 24.70
CA GLN A 41 6.09 -25.09 23.93
C GLN A 41 5.75 -25.46 22.48
N PHE A 42 6.55 -26.29 21.81
CA PHE A 42 6.34 -26.51 20.37
C PHE A 42 5.10 -27.38 20.06
N GLY A 43 4.77 -28.32 20.93
CA GLY A 43 3.56 -29.13 20.85
C GLY A 43 2.29 -28.30 21.13
N THR A 44 2.32 -27.46 22.16
CA THR A 44 1.22 -26.54 22.50
C THR A 44 1.03 -25.44 21.45
N HIS A 45 2.12 -24.98 20.81
CA HIS A 45 2.06 -24.04 19.69
C HIS A 45 1.33 -24.60 18.47
N LEU A 46 1.54 -25.88 18.14
CA LEU A 46 0.87 -26.53 17.00
C LEU A 46 -0.63 -26.71 17.26
N GLU A 47 -1.02 -26.99 18.50
CA GLU A 47 -2.42 -27.15 18.88
C GLU A 47 -3.15 -25.79 18.96
N GLY A 48 -2.54 -24.79 19.60
CA GLY A 48 -3.03 -23.41 19.58
C GLY A 48 -3.14 -22.85 18.16
N TRP A 49 -2.22 -23.22 17.27
CA TRP A 49 -2.27 -22.88 15.85
C TRP A 49 -3.45 -23.53 15.11
N ARG A 50 -3.78 -24.80 15.41
CA ARG A 50 -4.95 -25.48 14.84
C ARG A 50 -6.25 -24.80 15.27
N LYS A 51 -6.45 -24.61 16.58
CA LYS A 51 -7.63 -23.93 17.15
C LYS A 51 -7.78 -22.51 16.59
N MET A 52 -6.68 -21.75 16.49
CA MET A 52 -6.67 -20.40 15.90
C MET A 52 -7.10 -20.40 14.42
N ARG A 53 -6.61 -21.34 13.60
CA ARG A 53 -6.98 -21.43 12.18
C ARG A 53 -8.49 -21.57 12.00
N GLU A 54 -9.11 -22.39 12.85
CA GLU A 54 -10.54 -22.65 12.87
C GLU A 54 -11.34 -21.44 13.40
N GLN A 55 -10.86 -20.78 14.47
CA GLN A 55 -11.53 -19.62 15.09
C GLN A 55 -11.44 -18.32 14.28
N LEU A 56 -10.27 -17.99 13.71
CA LEU A 56 -10.06 -16.72 13.02
C LEU A 56 -10.64 -16.68 11.62
N ARG A 57 -11.30 -17.76 11.18
CA ARG A 57 -11.83 -17.86 9.81
C ARG A 57 -10.77 -17.46 8.78
N ILE A 58 -9.52 -17.91 8.95
CA ILE A 58 -8.45 -17.66 7.96
C ILE A 58 -8.92 -18.13 6.56
N GLU A 59 -9.81 -19.13 6.52
CA GLU A 59 -10.51 -19.59 5.32
C GLU A 59 -11.34 -18.52 4.60
N HIS A 60 -11.86 -17.49 5.29
CA HIS A 60 -12.52 -16.33 4.68
C HIS A 60 -11.51 -15.30 4.13
N PHE A 61 -10.27 -15.31 4.63
CA PHE A 61 -9.16 -14.52 4.07
C PHE A 61 -8.52 -15.23 2.87
N VAL A 62 -8.64 -16.56 2.82
CA VAL A 62 -8.41 -17.40 1.63
C VAL A 62 -9.52 -17.12 0.62
N LEU A 63 -9.17 -17.13 -0.66
CA LEU A 63 -10.10 -16.88 -1.76
C LEU A 63 -11.27 -17.86 -1.70
N THR A 64 -12.48 -17.32 -1.54
CA THR A 64 -13.73 -18.06 -1.72
C THR A 64 -14.13 -18.15 -3.19
N ARG A 65 -13.60 -17.24 -4.03
CA ARG A 65 -13.77 -17.20 -5.48
C ARG A 65 -12.43 -17.00 -6.16
N ASP A 66 -12.20 -17.76 -7.23
CA ASP A 66 -10.96 -17.72 -7.99
C ASP A 66 -11.02 -16.62 -9.07
N PRO A 67 -10.14 -15.60 -9.05
CA PRO A 67 -10.11 -14.54 -10.05
C PRO A 67 -9.71 -15.04 -11.45
N ILE A 68 -9.18 -16.26 -11.60
CA ILE A 68 -8.71 -16.79 -12.88
C ILE A 68 -9.81 -16.78 -13.94
N LYS A 69 -11.07 -17.08 -13.59
CA LYS A 69 -12.18 -17.02 -14.56
C LYS A 69 -12.42 -15.60 -15.06
N ALA A 70 -12.45 -14.62 -14.15
CA ALA A 70 -12.61 -13.21 -14.51
C ALA A 70 -11.42 -12.70 -15.34
N LEU A 71 -10.20 -13.09 -14.96
CA LEU A 71 -8.99 -12.75 -15.71
C LEU A 71 -9.01 -13.35 -17.13
N ASN A 72 -9.41 -14.60 -17.30
CA ASN A 72 -9.49 -15.23 -18.61
C ASN A 72 -10.53 -14.56 -19.51
N GLU A 73 -11.66 -14.12 -18.93
CA GLU A 73 -12.65 -13.36 -19.68
C GLU A 73 -12.13 -11.98 -20.08
N LEU A 74 -11.42 -11.29 -19.17
CA LEU A 74 -10.76 -10.03 -19.47
C LEU A 74 -9.68 -10.19 -20.55
N LYS A 75 -8.90 -11.27 -20.52
CA LYS A 75 -7.95 -11.66 -21.58
C LYS A 75 -8.64 -11.84 -22.92
N ALA A 76 -9.80 -12.50 -22.95
CA ALA A 76 -10.58 -12.68 -24.17
C ALA A 76 -11.10 -11.35 -24.74
N ILE A 77 -11.61 -10.45 -23.89
CA ILE A 77 -12.04 -9.10 -24.29
C ILE A 77 -10.88 -8.33 -24.92
N VAL A 78 -9.73 -8.28 -24.25
CA VAL A 78 -8.53 -7.57 -24.71
C VAL A 78 -7.98 -8.18 -26.00
N SER A 79 -7.90 -9.51 -26.08
CA SER A 79 -7.42 -10.22 -27.26
C SER A 79 -8.31 -9.96 -28.48
N ASN A 80 -9.64 -10.04 -28.32
CA ASN A 80 -10.58 -9.77 -29.42
C ASN A 80 -10.49 -8.31 -29.89
N TRP A 81 -10.51 -7.36 -28.95
CA TRP A 81 -10.41 -5.93 -29.26
C TRP A 81 -9.11 -5.56 -29.97
N SER A 82 -7.99 -6.10 -29.49
CA SER A 82 -6.67 -5.86 -30.08
C SER A 82 -6.36 -6.74 -31.29
N ARG A 83 -7.27 -7.64 -31.70
CA ARG A 83 -7.05 -8.65 -32.74
C ARG A 83 -5.80 -9.51 -32.48
N GLY A 84 -5.57 -9.87 -31.22
CA GLY A 84 -4.43 -10.65 -30.76
C GLY A 84 -3.11 -9.88 -30.66
N GLU A 85 -3.10 -8.57 -30.90
CA GLU A 85 -1.89 -7.76 -30.80
C GLU A 85 -1.44 -7.50 -29.36
N ALA A 86 -2.37 -7.44 -28.42
CA ALA A 86 -2.09 -7.16 -27.02
C ALA A 86 -2.17 -8.41 -26.14
N LYS A 87 -1.32 -8.47 -25.12
CA LYS A 87 -1.31 -9.54 -24.11
C LYS A 87 -1.45 -9.00 -22.70
N LEU A 88 -2.07 -9.79 -21.83
CA LEU A 88 -2.15 -9.49 -20.40
C LEU A 88 -1.21 -10.41 -19.62
N LEU A 89 -0.21 -9.81 -18.97
CA LEU A 89 0.78 -10.52 -18.18
C LEU A 89 0.47 -10.38 -16.69
N GLU A 90 0.34 -11.50 -16.00
CA GLU A 90 0.07 -11.56 -14.56
C GLU A 90 1.30 -11.18 -13.74
N ILE A 91 1.11 -10.40 -12.67
CA ILE A 91 2.14 -10.10 -11.68
C ILE A 91 1.58 -10.19 -10.25
N GLY A 92 2.41 -9.87 -9.27
CA GLY A 92 1.97 -9.60 -7.91
C GLY A 92 1.45 -10.84 -7.19
N SER A 93 0.40 -10.63 -6.39
CA SER A 93 -0.10 -11.65 -5.47
C SER A 93 -0.77 -12.83 -6.18
N LEU A 94 -1.41 -12.60 -7.33
CA LEU A 94 -1.98 -13.66 -8.15
C LEU A 94 -0.88 -14.60 -8.67
N MET A 95 0.16 -14.04 -9.29
CA MET A 95 1.25 -14.84 -9.87
C MET A 95 1.99 -15.69 -8.83
N LEU A 96 2.14 -15.17 -7.60
CA LEU A 96 2.74 -15.89 -6.47
C LEU A 96 1.78 -16.90 -5.82
N GLY A 97 0.47 -16.80 -6.06
CA GLY A 97 -0.57 -17.57 -5.37
C GLY A 97 -0.72 -17.17 -3.90
N THR A 98 -0.60 -15.87 -3.62
CA THR A 98 -0.71 -15.23 -2.30
C THR A 98 -1.81 -14.15 -2.27
N ASN A 99 -2.70 -14.17 -3.25
CA ASN A 99 -3.90 -13.35 -3.28
C ASN A 99 -4.89 -13.79 -2.20
N THR A 100 -5.60 -12.80 -1.66
CA THR A 100 -6.59 -12.95 -0.58
C THR A 100 -7.93 -12.45 -1.10
N ALA A 101 -9.03 -12.67 -0.38
CA ALA A 101 -10.36 -12.23 -0.83
C ALA A 101 -10.45 -10.72 -1.15
N THR A 102 -9.63 -9.89 -0.49
CA THR A 102 -9.57 -8.45 -0.70
C THR A 102 -8.36 -8.02 -1.57
N SER A 103 -7.72 -8.95 -2.29
CA SER A 103 -6.58 -8.60 -3.15
C SER A 103 -7.08 -8.17 -4.53
N ASP A 104 -6.51 -7.08 -5.01
CA ASP A 104 -6.50 -6.71 -6.41
C ASP A 104 -5.73 -7.74 -7.25
N VAL A 105 -6.07 -7.75 -8.54
CA VAL A 105 -5.40 -8.52 -9.58
C VAL A 105 -4.55 -7.55 -10.41
N ASP A 106 -3.26 -7.54 -10.11
CA ASP A 106 -2.26 -6.78 -10.85
C ASP A 106 -1.95 -7.45 -12.19
N ILE A 107 -2.18 -6.74 -13.29
CA ILE A 107 -1.85 -7.22 -14.64
C ILE A 107 -1.19 -6.13 -15.48
N ILE A 108 -0.36 -6.56 -16.44
CA ILE A 108 0.29 -5.66 -17.39
C ILE A 108 -0.33 -5.90 -18.76
N TYR A 109 -0.94 -4.86 -19.32
CA TYR A 109 -1.30 -4.77 -20.72
C TYR A 109 -0.03 -4.46 -21.53
N ILE A 110 0.36 -5.36 -22.42
CA ILE A 110 1.54 -5.24 -23.27
C ILE A 110 1.09 -5.17 -24.72
N VAL A 111 1.62 -4.21 -25.47
CA VAL A 111 1.36 -4.06 -26.91
C VAL A 111 2.64 -3.72 -27.68
N PRO A 112 2.80 -4.19 -28.94
CA PRO A 112 3.81 -3.65 -29.85
C PRO A 112 3.56 -2.16 -30.13
N GLN A 113 4.59 -1.34 -30.00
CA GLN A 113 4.52 0.07 -30.37
C GLN A 113 4.66 0.22 -31.89
N LYS A 114 3.57 -0.08 -32.62
CA LYS A 114 3.53 0.07 -34.09
C LYS A 114 3.54 1.53 -34.55
N THR A 115 3.20 2.46 -33.66
CA THR A 115 3.17 3.90 -33.93
C THR A 115 3.90 4.69 -32.84
N THR A 116 3.40 5.86 -32.44
CA THR A 116 3.96 6.61 -31.31
C THR A 116 3.46 6.06 -29.97
N LYS A 117 4.25 6.27 -28.91
CA LYS A 117 3.82 5.95 -27.53
C LYS A 117 2.53 6.68 -27.15
N SER A 118 2.34 7.92 -27.59
CA SER A 118 1.12 8.70 -27.33
C SER A 118 -0.10 8.02 -27.92
N GLU A 119 -0.04 7.63 -29.19
CA GLU A 119 -1.15 6.93 -29.84
C GLU A 119 -1.46 5.58 -29.20
N ALA A 120 -0.43 4.84 -28.77
CA ALA A 120 -0.62 3.59 -28.03
C ALA A 120 -1.32 3.84 -26.68
N MET A 121 -0.98 4.94 -25.99
CA MET A 121 -1.68 5.38 -24.79
C MET A 121 -3.12 5.82 -25.07
N ASP A 122 -3.38 6.51 -26.17
CA ASP A 122 -4.73 6.95 -26.56
C ASP A 122 -5.63 5.75 -26.88
N LYS A 123 -5.09 4.71 -27.53
CA LYS A 123 -5.81 3.43 -27.71
C LYS A 123 -6.09 2.72 -26.39
N PHE A 124 -5.24 2.85 -25.39
CA PHE A 124 -5.45 2.22 -24.09
C PHE A 124 -6.43 3.01 -23.21
N PHE A 125 -6.21 4.31 -23.03
CA PHE A 125 -6.96 5.16 -22.09
C PHE A 125 -8.18 5.87 -22.68
N GLY A 126 -8.20 6.09 -24.00
CA GLY A 126 -9.18 6.92 -24.65
C GLY A 126 -9.11 8.39 -24.23
N THR A 127 -9.87 9.20 -24.94
CA THR A 127 -10.04 10.64 -24.67
C THR A 127 -11.31 10.91 -23.89
N PHE A 128 -12.35 10.09 -24.09
CA PHE A 128 -13.65 10.28 -23.45
C PHE A 128 -13.67 9.78 -22.01
N GLN A 129 -14.56 10.38 -21.21
CA GLN A 129 -14.84 9.93 -19.86
C GLN A 129 -16.00 8.92 -19.88
N CYS A 130 -15.86 7.83 -19.15
CA CYS A 130 -16.91 6.82 -19.06
C CYS A 130 -18.05 7.30 -18.17
N ASP A 131 -19.28 7.18 -18.66
CA ASP A 131 -20.49 7.16 -17.83
C ASP A 131 -20.94 5.71 -17.65
N LEU A 132 -20.63 5.11 -16.50
CA LEU A 132 -21.02 3.73 -16.19
C LEU A 132 -22.53 3.58 -15.99
N SER A 133 -23.23 4.64 -15.58
CA SER A 133 -24.68 4.59 -15.31
C SER A 133 -25.47 4.50 -16.61
N GLN A 134 -25.03 5.22 -17.63
CA GLN A 134 -25.63 5.22 -18.97
C GLN A 134 -24.92 4.26 -19.94
N ARG A 135 -23.82 3.63 -19.51
CA ARG A 135 -22.92 2.85 -20.37
C ARG A 135 -22.55 3.63 -21.63
N LYS A 136 -22.08 4.86 -21.45
CA LYS A 136 -21.75 5.77 -22.55
C LYS A 136 -20.25 6.10 -22.58
N CYS A 137 -19.64 5.87 -23.73
CA CYS A 137 -18.26 6.23 -24.05
C CYS A 137 -18.11 6.26 -25.58
N GLU A 138 -17.39 7.24 -26.14
CA GLU A 138 -17.50 7.60 -27.58
C GLU A 138 -16.22 7.33 -28.39
N ASP A 139 -15.26 6.56 -27.86
CA ASP A 139 -14.07 6.12 -28.61
C ASP A 139 -13.86 4.60 -28.59
N ASN A 140 -12.93 4.13 -29.43
CA ASN A 140 -12.58 2.71 -29.59
C ASN A 140 -11.44 2.27 -28.65
N SER A 141 -11.16 3.00 -27.57
CA SER A 141 -10.12 2.61 -26.63
C SER A 141 -10.52 1.40 -25.78
N LEU A 142 -9.54 0.74 -25.18
CA LEU A 142 -9.81 -0.31 -24.19
C LEU A 142 -10.63 0.24 -23.02
N TYR A 143 -10.35 1.47 -22.58
CA TYR A 143 -11.13 2.15 -21.54
C TYR A 143 -12.62 2.26 -21.91
N CYS A 144 -12.94 2.75 -23.10
CA CYS A 144 -14.34 2.83 -23.54
C CYS A 144 -14.96 1.45 -23.74
N LEU A 145 -14.23 0.48 -24.28
CA LEU A 145 -14.72 -0.90 -24.39
C LEU A 145 -15.11 -1.49 -23.02
N LEU A 146 -14.29 -1.29 -22.00
CA LEU A 146 -14.60 -1.71 -20.63
C LEU A 146 -15.81 -0.94 -20.06
N CYS A 147 -15.95 0.34 -20.38
CA CYS A 147 -17.10 1.16 -19.97
C CYS A 147 -18.43 0.56 -20.44
N LEU A 148 -18.47 0.13 -21.71
CA LEU A 148 -19.65 -0.43 -22.37
C LEU A 148 -19.96 -1.86 -21.91
N ASN A 149 -19.04 -2.54 -21.23
CA ASN A 149 -19.23 -3.91 -20.79
C ASN A 149 -20.06 -3.99 -19.51
N GLU A 150 -21.20 -4.68 -19.55
CA GLU A 150 -22.14 -4.81 -18.43
C GLU A 150 -21.54 -5.42 -17.16
N LYS A 151 -20.46 -6.22 -17.29
CA LYS A 151 -19.79 -6.89 -16.17
C LYS A 151 -18.81 -6.00 -15.40
N VAL A 152 -18.57 -4.77 -15.88
CA VAL A 152 -17.74 -3.77 -15.20
C VAL A 152 -18.62 -2.95 -14.25
N ALA A 153 -18.37 -3.01 -12.94
CA ALA A 153 -19.11 -2.24 -11.93
C ALA A 153 -18.42 -0.91 -11.56
N PHE A 154 -17.11 -0.81 -11.79
CA PHE A 154 -16.32 0.39 -11.53
C PHE A 154 -15.21 0.50 -12.56
N LEU A 155 -14.86 1.72 -12.98
CA LEU A 155 -13.84 1.97 -13.98
C LEU A 155 -13.21 3.36 -13.80
N GLN A 156 -11.89 3.40 -13.72
CA GLN A 156 -11.13 4.64 -13.55
C GLN A 156 -9.82 4.58 -14.33
N LYS A 157 -9.52 5.61 -15.14
CA LYS A 157 -8.22 5.77 -15.80
C LYS A 157 -7.30 6.69 -15.01
N LEU A 158 -6.06 6.28 -14.82
CA LEU A 158 -5.01 7.03 -14.12
C LEU A 158 -3.83 7.31 -15.05
N SER A 159 -4.07 8.00 -16.16
CA SER A 159 -3.05 8.27 -17.20
C SER A 159 -1.88 9.16 -16.73
N LYS A 160 -2.10 9.99 -15.71
CA LYS A 160 -1.10 10.91 -15.13
C LYS A 160 -0.40 10.36 -13.88
N ALA A 161 -0.65 9.11 -13.50
CA ALA A 161 0.02 8.49 -12.36
C ALA A 161 1.51 8.23 -12.66
N TYR A 162 2.30 7.90 -11.62
CA TYR A 162 3.72 7.58 -11.82
C TYR A 162 3.89 6.41 -12.78
N ILE A 163 3.11 5.33 -12.60
CA ILE A 163 2.89 4.27 -13.60
C ILE A 163 1.44 4.40 -14.08
N PRO A 164 1.19 4.68 -15.37
CA PRO A 164 -0.16 4.78 -15.92
C PRO A 164 -0.90 3.44 -15.86
N LEU A 165 -2.15 3.47 -15.41
CA LEU A 165 -2.98 2.26 -15.29
C LEU A 165 -4.49 2.54 -15.38
N ILE A 166 -5.27 1.51 -15.71
CA ILE A 166 -6.74 1.49 -15.57
C ILE A 166 -7.09 0.63 -14.36
N LYS A 167 -7.94 1.17 -13.47
CA LYS A 167 -8.57 0.41 -12.39
C LYS A 167 -9.97 0.00 -12.81
N THR A 168 -10.34 -1.25 -12.60
CA THR A 168 -11.69 -1.73 -12.91
C THR A 168 -12.17 -2.76 -11.90
N HIS A 169 -13.45 -2.70 -11.52
CA HIS A 169 -14.12 -3.78 -10.82
C HIS A 169 -14.87 -4.62 -11.85
N PHE A 170 -14.38 -5.81 -12.15
CA PHE A 170 -14.90 -6.69 -13.21
C PHE A 170 -15.23 -8.06 -12.64
N LEU A 171 -16.47 -8.52 -12.84
CA LEU A 171 -16.95 -9.83 -12.34
C LEU A 171 -16.70 -10.08 -10.85
N GLY A 172 -16.78 -9.04 -10.02
CA GLY A 172 -16.59 -9.15 -8.57
C GLY A 172 -15.15 -9.01 -8.08
N PHE A 173 -14.20 -8.68 -8.95
CA PHE A 173 -12.78 -8.52 -8.62
C PHE A 173 -12.23 -7.18 -9.07
N ASP A 174 -11.35 -6.59 -8.26
CA ASP A 174 -10.61 -5.39 -8.61
C ASP A 174 -9.38 -5.74 -9.44
N PHE A 175 -9.20 -5.07 -10.57
CA PHE A 175 -8.04 -5.21 -11.45
C PHE A 175 -7.33 -3.87 -11.60
N ASP A 176 -6.00 -3.91 -11.42
CA ASP A 176 -5.09 -2.81 -11.74
C ASP A 176 -4.33 -3.18 -13.03
N ILE A 177 -4.69 -2.55 -14.14
CA ILE A 177 -4.17 -2.84 -15.49
C ILE A 177 -3.11 -1.82 -15.88
N LEU A 178 -1.84 -2.20 -15.76
CA LEU A 178 -0.67 -1.37 -16.06
C LEU A 178 -0.42 -1.32 -17.57
N PHE A 179 -0.03 -0.16 -18.11
CA PHE A 179 0.26 0.00 -19.54
C PHE A 179 1.75 -0.17 -19.86
N VAL A 180 2.06 -1.05 -20.83
CA VAL A 180 3.39 -1.20 -21.42
C VAL A 180 3.28 -1.26 -22.95
N SER A 181 4.08 -0.45 -23.63
CA SER A 181 4.16 -0.42 -25.09
C SER A 181 5.62 -0.64 -25.49
N VAL A 182 5.90 -1.72 -26.23
CA VAL A 182 7.28 -2.14 -26.53
C VAL A 182 7.65 -1.74 -27.95
N PRO A 183 8.69 -0.91 -28.15
CA PRO A 183 9.15 -0.48 -29.47
C PRO A 183 9.81 -1.62 -30.25
N THR A 184 9.97 -1.45 -31.56
CA THR A 184 10.81 -2.30 -32.44
C THR A 184 10.41 -3.77 -32.57
N ILE A 185 9.29 -4.20 -31.96
CA ILE A 185 8.74 -5.55 -32.13
C ILE A 185 7.55 -5.52 -33.09
N LYS A 186 7.45 -6.54 -33.95
CA LYS A 186 6.31 -6.67 -34.89
C LYS A 186 5.10 -7.31 -34.23
N ALA A 187 5.33 -8.29 -33.37
CA ALA A 187 4.32 -9.04 -32.66
C ALA A 187 4.87 -9.47 -31.29
N LEU A 188 3.96 -9.74 -30.34
CA LEU A 188 4.32 -10.38 -29.09
C LEU A 188 4.47 -11.91 -29.29
N PRO A 189 5.20 -12.61 -28.40
CA PRO A 189 5.30 -14.07 -28.45
C PRO A 189 3.91 -14.72 -28.53
N ALA A 190 3.73 -15.81 -29.27
CA ALA A 190 2.40 -16.39 -29.50
C ALA A 190 1.88 -17.17 -28.28
N GLU A 191 2.74 -17.90 -27.59
CA GLU A 191 2.37 -18.76 -26.46
C GLU A 191 2.00 -17.93 -25.21
N GLU A 192 1.08 -18.46 -24.41
CA GLU A 192 0.75 -17.96 -23.08
C GLU A 192 0.78 -19.10 -22.05
N PRO A 193 1.35 -18.90 -20.86
CA PRO A 193 1.99 -17.66 -20.38
C PRO A 193 3.34 -17.39 -21.07
N MET A 194 3.70 -16.12 -21.24
CA MET A 194 5.02 -15.75 -21.78
C MET A 194 6.13 -16.32 -20.90
N ALA A 195 7.13 -16.92 -21.54
CA ALA A 195 8.29 -17.44 -20.86
C ALA A 195 9.17 -16.30 -20.34
N GLN A 196 9.96 -16.57 -19.30
CA GLN A 196 10.75 -15.52 -18.65
C GLN A 196 11.75 -14.87 -19.63
N ASN A 197 12.41 -15.66 -20.47
CA ASN A 197 13.34 -15.16 -21.49
C ASN A 197 12.64 -14.20 -22.46
N GLU A 198 11.37 -14.46 -22.81
CA GLU A 198 10.60 -13.57 -23.68
C GLU A 198 10.31 -12.23 -22.99
N VAL A 199 9.90 -12.24 -21.72
CA VAL A 199 9.71 -11.01 -20.94
C VAL A 199 11.03 -10.25 -20.79
N MET A 200 12.14 -10.95 -20.60
CA MET A 200 13.48 -10.37 -20.56
C MET A 200 13.86 -9.70 -21.90
N GLU A 201 13.53 -10.30 -23.04
CA GLU A 201 13.73 -9.65 -24.35
C GLU A 201 12.94 -8.35 -24.45
N LEU A 202 11.68 -8.32 -23.99
CA LEU A 202 10.87 -7.08 -23.98
C LEU A 202 11.52 -6.00 -23.13
N ILE A 203 12.05 -6.36 -21.96
CA ILE A 203 12.80 -5.43 -21.10
C ILE A 203 14.05 -4.92 -21.85
N ARG A 204 14.78 -5.79 -22.54
CA ARG A 204 15.95 -5.40 -23.36
C ARG A 204 15.60 -4.41 -24.47
N LYS A 205 14.48 -4.61 -25.15
CA LYS A 205 13.99 -3.67 -26.18
C LYS A 205 13.68 -2.28 -25.61
N LEU A 206 13.05 -2.22 -24.44
CA LEU A 206 12.79 -0.95 -23.75
C LEU A 206 14.09 -0.29 -23.24
N ALA A 207 15.00 -1.08 -22.68
CA ALA A 207 16.27 -0.63 -22.10
C ALA A 207 17.26 -0.02 -23.11
N ASN A 208 17.18 -0.45 -24.37
CA ASN A 208 18.09 -0.06 -25.45
C ASN A 208 17.60 1.16 -26.26
N GLN A 209 16.49 1.77 -25.87
CA GLN A 209 16.04 3.03 -26.49
C GLN A 209 17.00 4.19 -26.17
N THR A 210 16.99 5.22 -27.00
CA THR A 210 17.72 6.48 -26.75
C THR A 210 17.25 7.16 -25.46
N ASP A 211 15.94 7.13 -25.19
CA ASP A 211 15.31 7.61 -23.97
C ASP A 211 14.42 6.49 -23.38
N PRO A 212 15.00 5.56 -22.57
CA PRO A 212 14.27 4.42 -22.02
C PRO A 212 13.18 4.83 -21.04
N ASP A 213 11.96 4.31 -21.22
CA ASP A 213 10.91 4.46 -20.23
C ASP A 213 11.15 3.51 -19.03
N GLU A 214 11.85 4.02 -18.01
CA GLU A 214 12.12 3.27 -16.78
C GLU A 214 10.86 2.71 -16.11
N LYS A 215 9.69 3.34 -16.28
CA LYS A 215 8.46 2.89 -15.62
C LYS A 215 7.95 1.61 -16.27
N MET A 216 7.94 1.55 -17.60
CA MET A 216 7.56 0.34 -18.34
C MET A 216 8.53 -0.82 -18.05
N ILE A 217 9.83 -0.51 -18.00
CA ILE A 217 10.88 -1.46 -17.61
C ILE A 217 10.61 -2.03 -16.21
N LYS A 218 10.33 -1.15 -15.23
CA LYS A 218 10.04 -1.55 -13.85
C LYS A 218 8.73 -2.34 -13.72
N SER A 219 7.71 -2.04 -14.53
CA SER A 219 6.47 -2.83 -14.59
C SER A 219 6.76 -4.27 -15.01
N LEU A 220 7.47 -4.49 -16.12
CA LEU A 220 7.83 -5.84 -16.57
C LEU A 220 8.77 -6.56 -15.59
N ALA A 221 9.68 -5.83 -14.93
CA ALA A 221 10.55 -6.40 -13.91
C ALA A 221 9.76 -7.03 -12.74
N GLY A 222 8.55 -6.55 -12.44
CA GLY A 222 7.66 -7.16 -11.45
C GLY A 222 7.39 -8.64 -11.74
N HIS A 223 7.12 -8.98 -13.01
CA HIS A 223 6.92 -10.36 -13.44
C HIS A 223 8.19 -11.21 -13.21
N ILE A 224 9.36 -10.68 -13.60
CA ILE A 224 10.65 -11.33 -13.41
C ILE A 224 10.92 -11.60 -11.93
N THR A 225 10.64 -10.64 -11.06
CA THR A 225 10.76 -10.78 -9.61
C THR A 225 9.88 -11.90 -9.08
N ASN A 226 8.59 -11.93 -9.47
CA ASN A 226 7.67 -12.96 -9.01
C ASN A 226 8.08 -14.36 -9.48
N ASP A 227 8.50 -14.50 -10.75
CA ASP A 227 9.01 -15.77 -11.28
C ASP A 227 10.29 -16.21 -10.57
N HIS A 228 11.23 -15.28 -10.35
CA HIS A 228 12.48 -15.57 -9.65
C HIS A 228 12.22 -16.11 -8.23
N ILE A 229 11.30 -15.50 -7.47
CA ILE A 229 10.90 -16.01 -6.15
C ILE A 229 10.35 -17.45 -6.25
N LYS A 230 9.47 -17.72 -7.22
CA LYS A 230 8.88 -19.07 -7.41
C LYS A 230 9.95 -20.11 -7.70
N ARG A 231 10.95 -19.78 -8.53
CA ARG A 231 12.03 -20.70 -8.88
C ARG A 231 12.98 -20.97 -7.72
N LEU A 232 13.38 -19.93 -6.98
CA LEU A 232 14.22 -20.10 -5.79
C LEU A 232 13.58 -21.03 -4.75
N LEU A 233 12.27 -20.91 -4.56
CA LEU A 233 11.54 -21.73 -3.58
C LEU A 233 11.26 -23.16 -4.08
N GLY A 234 11.14 -23.36 -5.39
CA GLY A 234 10.74 -24.62 -5.98
C GLY A 234 9.34 -25.10 -5.52
N LYS A 235 8.86 -26.22 -6.08
CA LYS A 235 7.49 -26.70 -5.83
C LYS A 235 7.20 -27.01 -4.36
N LYS A 236 8.18 -27.58 -3.63
CA LYS A 236 8.00 -28.04 -2.24
C LYS A 236 7.84 -26.86 -1.25
N MET A 237 8.70 -25.84 -1.32
CA MET A 237 8.62 -24.71 -0.38
C MET A 237 7.49 -23.76 -0.72
N LEU A 238 7.14 -23.62 -2.01
CA LEU A 238 6.14 -22.67 -2.49
C LEU A 238 4.78 -22.83 -1.78
N LYS A 239 4.35 -24.06 -1.47
CA LYS A 239 3.10 -24.31 -0.73
C LYS A 239 3.12 -23.73 0.69
N LYS A 240 4.25 -23.85 1.39
CA LYS A 240 4.42 -23.32 2.76
C LYS A 240 4.62 -21.81 2.75
N PHE A 241 5.41 -21.32 1.80
CA PHE A 241 5.61 -19.90 1.54
C PHE A 241 4.29 -19.17 1.30
N ARG A 242 3.41 -19.69 0.44
CA ARG A 242 2.12 -19.05 0.15
C ARG A 242 1.28 -18.85 1.40
N LYS A 243 1.19 -19.91 2.23
CA LYS A 243 0.50 -19.84 3.52
C LYS A 243 1.12 -18.77 4.42
N LEU A 244 2.45 -18.79 4.56
CA LEU A 244 3.18 -17.83 5.37
C LEU A 244 2.90 -16.38 4.93
N VAL A 245 2.97 -16.07 3.63
CA VAL A 245 2.71 -14.72 3.11
C VAL A 245 1.26 -14.28 3.39
N VAL A 246 0.28 -15.16 3.19
CA VAL A 246 -1.14 -14.85 3.52
C VAL A 246 -1.30 -14.54 5.00
N ILE A 247 -0.66 -15.32 5.87
CA ILE A 247 -0.68 -15.09 7.32
C ILE A 247 0.01 -13.77 7.69
N LEU A 248 1.13 -13.45 7.06
CA LEU A 248 1.84 -12.19 7.27
C LEU A 248 1.04 -10.99 6.77
N LYS A 249 0.37 -11.09 5.62
CA LYS A 249 -0.56 -10.07 5.12
C LYS A 249 -1.66 -9.81 6.15
N PHE A 250 -2.28 -10.87 6.66
CA PHE A 250 -3.33 -10.76 7.67
C PHE A 250 -2.82 -10.11 8.96
N TRP A 251 -1.68 -10.57 9.49
CA TRP A 251 -1.03 -9.96 10.64
C TRP A 251 -0.72 -8.48 10.43
N ALA A 252 -0.15 -8.12 9.29
CA ALA A 252 0.23 -6.75 8.98
C ALA A 252 -1.00 -5.83 8.88
N LYS A 253 -2.07 -6.29 8.21
CA LYS A 253 -3.36 -5.57 8.13
C LYS A 253 -4.01 -5.41 9.50
N SER A 254 -4.08 -6.48 10.29
CA SER A 254 -4.61 -6.43 11.66
C SER A 254 -3.85 -5.42 12.52
N ASN A 255 -2.53 -5.33 12.37
CA ASN A 255 -1.69 -4.40 13.15
C ASN A 255 -1.54 -3.00 12.53
N PHE A 256 -2.28 -2.72 11.45
CA PHE A 256 -2.30 -1.45 10.71
C PHE A 256 -0.97 -1.06 10.04
N ILE A 257 -0.10 -2.04 9.80
CA ILE A 257 1.24 -1.87 9.20
C ILE A 257 1.31 -2.46 7.78
N TYR A 258 0.21 -2.35 7.01
CA TYR A 258 0.13 -2.78 5.61
C TYR A 258 -0.44 -1.65 4.75
N GLY A 259 0.33 -1.17 3.75
CA GLY A 259 -0.10 -0.12 2.82
C GLY A 259 1.07 0.72 2.30
N THR A 260 1.42 0.53 1.02
CA THR A 260 2.50 1.27 0.33
C THR A 260 2.35 2.80 0.41
N PRO A 261 1.15 3.40 0.18
CA PRO A 261 1.00 4.86 0.21
C PRO A 261 1.45 5.49 1.53
N PHE A 262 1.31 4.74 2.62
CA PHE A 262 1.60 5.18 3.99
C PHE A 262 3.00 4.79 4.49
N GLY A 263 3.80 4.10 3.67
CA GLY A 263 5.19 3.74 4.02
C GLY A 263 5.32 2.46 4.84
N PHE A 264 4.27 1.63 4.86
CA PHE A 264 4.24 0.35 5.52
C PHE A 264 4.48 -0.82 4.55
N PHE A 265 4.39 -2.06 5.05
CA PHE A 265 4.60 -3.25 4.22
C PHE A 265 3.59 -3.36 3.08
N ASN A 266 3.99 -4.05 2.02
CA ASN A 266 3.16 -4.40 0.89
C ASN A 266 3.32 -5.88 0.52
N GLY A 267 2.60 -6.32 -0.51
CA GLY A 267 2.60 -7.72 -0.92
C GLY A 267 4.00 -8.24 -1.27
N ILE A 268 4.79 -7.45 -2.01
CA ILE A 268 6.11 -7.87 -2.46
C ILE A 268 7.16 -7.81 -1.34
N SER A 269 7.12 -6.79 -0.46
CA SER A 269 8.05 -6.70 0.68
C SER A 269 7.90 -7.90 1.61
N LEU A 270 6.67 -8.26 1.98
CA LEU A 270 6.40 -9.45 2.80
C LEU A 270 6.79 -10.73 2.07
N SER A 271 6.62 -10.79 0.75
CA SER A 271 7.01 -11.95 -0.06
C SER A 271 8.52 -12.15 -0.09
N VAL A 272 9.31 -11.09 -0.27
CA VAL A 272 10.79 -11.18 -0.22
C VAL A 272 11.25 -11.61 1.18
N MET A 273 10.72 -11.00 2.24
CA MET A 273 11.06 -11.38 3.62
C MET A 273 10.69 -12.84 3.94
N ALA A 274 9.49 -13.27 3.56
CA ALA A 274 9.02 -14.65 3.74
C ALA A 274 9.85 -15.64 2.92
N ALA A 275 10.26 -15.27 1.70
CA ALA A 275 11.13 -16.10 0.86
C ALA A 275 12.50 -16.29 1.50
N LYS A 276 13.11 -15.23 2.07
CA LYS A 276 14.39 -15.35 2.78
C LYS A 276 14.31 -16.38 3.90
N VAL A 277 13.30 -16.28 4.76
CA VAL A 277 13.12 -17.21 5.89
C VAL A 277 12.83 -18.62 5.40
N SER A 278 12.04 -18.76 4.33
CA SER A 278 11.77 -20.08 3.72
C SER A 278 13.03 -20.72 3.17
N LEU A 279 13.94 -19.96 2.56
CA LEU A 279 15.23 -20.44 2.06
C LEU A 279 16.18 -20.83 3.19
N LEU A 280 16.18 -20.10 4.32
CA LEU A 280 16.97 -20.45 5.50
C LEU A 280 16.45 -21.70 6.23
N TYR A 281 15.15 -21.98 6.14
CA TYR A 281 14.48 -23.07 6.86
C TYR A 281 13.55 -23.91 5.95
N PRO A 282 14.08 -24.56 4.90
CA PRO A 282 13.28 -25.12 3.79
C PRO A 282 12.29 -26.21 4.21
N ASN A 283 12.63 -26.99 5.24
CA ASN A 283 11.84 -28.15 5.67
C ASN A 283 10.88 -27.85 6.83
N CYS A 284 10.90 -26.64 7.40
CA CYS A 284 10.16 -26.31 8.60
C CYS A 284 8.64 -26.10 8.36
N SER A 285 7.86 -26.10 9.44
CA SER A 285 6.42 -25.85 9.41
C SER A 285 6.11 -24.35 9.30
N VAL A 286 4.90 -23.98 8.85
CA VAL A 286 4.50 -22.56 8.73
C VAL A 286 4.56 -21.80 10.08
N PRO A 287 4.13 -22.36 11.23
CA PRO A 287 4.31 -21.70 12.52
C PRO A 287 5.77 -21.45 12.88
N PHE A 288 6.66 -22.41 12.62
CA PHE A 288 8.10 -22.24 12.82
C PHE A 288 8.66 -21.12 11.92
N LEU A 289 8.25 -21.10 10.65
CA LEU A 289 8.68 -20.05 9.72
C LEU A 289 8.20 -18.66 10.15
N LEU A 290 6.97 -18.55 10.68
CA LEU A 290 6.46 -17.28 11.22
C LEU A 290 7.24 -16.83 12.47
N ASN A 291 7.58 -17.76 13.37
CA ASN A 291 8.43 -17.47 14.52
C ASN A 291 9.82 -16.96 14.09
N ARG A 292 10.46 -17.67 13.14
CA ARG A 292 11.76 -17.27 12.60
C ARG A 292 11.69 -15.95 11.85
N PHE A 293 10.62 -15.70 11.09
CA PHE A 293 10.40 -14.42 10.43
C PHE A 293 10.43 -13.26 11.43
N LEU A 294 9.67 -13.37 12.51
CA LEU A 294 9.58 -12.30 13.51
C LEU A 294 10.91 -12.12 14.24
N LEU A 295 11.59 -13.20 14.63
CA LEU A 295 12.92 -13.12 15.24
C LEU A 295 13.91 -12.43 14.29
N THR A 296 14.07 -12.98 13.08
CA THR A 296 15.07 -12.54 12.11
C THR A 296 14.94 -11.07 11.80
N PHE A 297 13.72 -10.56 11.58
CA PHE A 297 13.52 -9.17 11.15
C PHE A 297 13.33 -8.16 12.30
N ALA A 298 13.02 -8.64 13.51
CA ALA A 298 13.08 -7.82 14.73
C ALA A 298 14.52 -7.55 15.18
N THR A 299 15.47 -8.45 14.88
CA THR A 299 16.89 -8.33 15.22
C THR A 299 17.80 -8.11 14.01
N TRP A 300 17.23 -7.90 12.82
CA TRP A 300 18.02 -7.63 11.62
C TRP A 300 18.77 -6.31 11.80
N ASN A 301 20.04 -6.29 11.40
CA ASN A 301 20.90 -5.12 11.53
C ASN A 301 20.61 -4.09 10.42
N TRP A 302 19.43 -3.48 10.49
CA TRP A 302 19.01 -2.41 9.58
C TRP A 302 19.98 -1.22 9.67
N PRO A 303 20.36 -0.57 8.55
CA PRO A 303 19.76 -0.68 7.22
C PRO A 303 20.51 -1.63 6.26
N ILE A 304 21.17 -2.69 6.73
CA ILE A 304 21.78 -3.70 5.84
C ILE A 304 20.69 -4.26 4.90
N PRO A 305 20.84 -4.16 3.56
CA PRO A 305 19.80 -4.59 2.63
C PRO A 305 19.49 -6.07 2.71
N LEU A 306 18.20 -6.38 2.77
CA LEU A 306 17.71 -7.74 2.67
C LEU A 306 17.70 -8.18 1.21
N ARG A 307 18.53 -9.17 0.86
CA ARG A 307 18.57 -9.82 -0.45
C ARG A 307 18.32 -11.33 -0.35
N LEU A 308 17.65 -11.88 -1.36
CA LEU A 308 17.46 -13.33 -1.51
C LEU A 308 18.69 -14.01 -2.11
N VAL A 309 19.32 -13.34 -3.07
CA VAL A 309 20.50 -13.79 -3.81
C VAL A 309 21.55 -12.70 -3.74
N GLU A 310 22.82 -13.08 -3.94
CA GLU A 310 23.88 -12.10 -4.09
C GLU A 310 23.66 -11.25 -5.35
N TYR A 311 24.09 -10.00 -5.28
CA TYR A 311 23.98 -9.10 -6.41
C TYR A 311 24.99 -9.52 -7.50
N LEU A 312 24.48 -9.77 -8.70
CA LEU A 312 25.28 -10.03 -9.88
C LEU A 312 25.00 -8.93 -10.92
N PRO A 313 26.03 -8.14 -11.31
CA PRO A 313 25.90 -7.17 -12.38
C PRO A 313 25.34 -7.81 -13.65
N ASN A 314 24.44 -7.10 -14.32
CA ASN A 314 23.84 -7.52 -15.58
C ASN A 314 23.62 -6.30 -16.49
N GLU A 315 23.19 -6.55 -17.72
CA GLU A 315 22.97 -5.50 -18.74
C GLU A 315 21.95 -4.40 -18.35
N PHE A 316 21.12 -4.64 -17.32
CA PHE A 316 20.14 -3.69 -16.78
C PHE A 316 20.61 -2.96 -15.52
N GLN A 317 21.89 -3.07 -15.15
CA GLN A 317 22.44 -2.46 -13.93
C GLN A 317 22.14 -0.95 -13.83
N LYS A 318 22.16 -0.21 -14.95
CA LYS A 318 21.85 1.23 -14.98
C LYS A 318 20.44 1.59 -14.49
N PHE A 319 19.52 0.63 -14.51
CA PHE A 319 18.13 0.78 -14.02
C PHE A 319 17.92 0.15 -12.64
N SER A 320 18.90 -0.60 -12.14
CA SER A 320 18.83 -1.24 -10.84
C SER A 320 19.02 -0.22 -9.72
N TRP A 321 18.39 -0.53 -8.60
CA TRP A 321 18.53 0.21 -7.37
C TRP A 321 19.96 0.19 -6.84
N THR A 322 20.42 1.33 -6.32
CA THR A 322 21.62 1.41 -5.48
C THR A 322 21.29 2.19 -4.20
N PRO A 323 21.94 1.86 -3.07
CA PRO A 323 21.73 2.61 -1.82
C PRO A 323 22.01 4.11 -2.00
N LYS A 324 23.14 4.45 -2.62
CA LYS A 324 23.58 5.85 -2.81
C LYS A 324 22.58 6.66 -3.63
N ASP A 325 22.06 6.09 -4.72
CA ASP A 325 21.11 6.79 -5.57
C ASP A 325 19.77 7.02 -4.87
N GLU A 326 19.29 6.04 -4.10
CA GLU A 326 18.05 6.22 -3.33
C GLU A 326 18.22 7.24 -2.21
N GLU A 327 19.32 7.18 -1.45
CA GLU A 327 19.64 8.14 -0.39
C GLU A 327 19.73 9.57 -0.92
N LYS A 328 20.39 9.75 -2.06
CA LYS A 328 20.45 11.04 -2.76
C LYS A 328 19.07 11.52 -3.21
N LYS A 329 18.24 10.63 -3.77
CA LYS A 329 16.88 10.97 -4.24
C LYS A 329 15.93 11.33 -3.09
N ARG A 330 16.07 10.67 -1.94
CA ARG A 330 15.20 10.88 -0.77
C ARG A 330 15.71 11.96 0.20
N ASN A 331 16.98 12.35 0.08
CA ASN A 331 17.69 13.24 1.00
C ASN A 331 17.62 12.76 2.47
N SER A 332 17.78 11.45 2.67
CA SER A 332 17.75 10.79 3.98
C SER A 332 18.42 9.42 3.89
N THR A 333 18.80 8.85 5.02
CA THR A 333 19.35 7.49 5.08
C THR A 333 18.28 6.43 4.78
N LEU A 334 18.75 5.22 4.43
CA LEU A 334 17.88 4.06 4.35
C LEU A 334 17.54 3.54 5.75
N LEU A 335 16.36 2.94 5.87
CA LEU A 335 15.86 2.37 7.12
C LEU A 335 15.69 0.85 7.02
N MET A 336 14.82 0.39 6.12
CA MET A 336 14.55 -1.04 5.92
C MET A 336 14.61 -1.43 4.43
N PRO A 337 15.79 -1.40 3.78
CA PRO A 337 15.88 -1.76 2.37
C PRO A 337 15.60 -3.24 2.15
N ILE A 338 14.49 -3.55 1.46
CA ILE A 338 14.08 -4.90 1.08
C ILE A 338 14.15 -4.99 -0.43
N ILE A 339 15.09 -5.76 -0.96
CA ILE A 339 15.47 -5.69 -2.36
C ILE A 339 14.78 -6.81 -3.15
N THR A 340 14.06 -6.44 -4.20
CA THR A 340 13.41 -7.38 -5.10
C THR A 340 14.45 -8.17 -5.89
N PRO A 341 14.38 -9.51 -5.94
CA PRO A 341 15.25 -10.31 -6.78
C PRO A 341 14.89 -10.14 -8.26
N GLY A 342 15.81 -10.51 -9.15
CA GLY A 342 15.61 -10.47 -10.59
C GLY A 342 16.73 -9.72 -11.30
N CYS A 343 16.47 -9.33 -12.55
CA CYS A 343 17.41 -8.55 -13.35
C CYS A 343 17.48 -7.08 -12.93
N LEU A 344 16.42 -6.54 -12.33
CA LEU A 344 16.37 -5.17 -11.80
C LEU A 344 16.08 -5.20 -10.30
N GLU A 345 17.10 -4.91 -9.50
CA GLU A 345 16.92 -4.71 -8.06
C GLU A 345 16.08 -3.44 -7.83
N GLN A 346 15.08 -3.52 -6.95
CA GLN A 346 14.29 -2.37 -6.49
C GLN A 346 14.07 -2.48 -4.97
N ASN A 347 14.04 -1.34 -4.28
CA ASN A 347 13.67 -1.32 -2.86
C ASN A 347 12.14 -1.36 -2.71
N ALA A 348 11.61 -2.48 -2.22
CA ALA A 348 10.18 -2.67 -1.95
C ALA A 348 9.63 -1.77 -0.82
N MET A 349 10.51 -1.16 -0.03
CA MET A 349 10.17 -0.26 1.10
C MET A 349 10.64 1.19 0.86
N PHE A 350 10.69 1.63 -0.39
CA PHE A 350 11.14 2.98 -0.79
C PHE A 350 10.32 4.13 -0.19
N HIS A 351 9.14 3.86 0.37
CA HIS A 351 8.31 4.86 1.05
C HIS A 351 8.46 4.91 2.56
N MET A 352 9.16 3.94 3.17
CA MET A 352 9.34 3.90 4.62
C MET A 352 10.11 5.13 5.12
N ASN A 353 9.63 5.67 6.24
CA ASN A 353 10.21 6.78 6.98
C ASN A 353 10.48 6.36 8.44
N GLU A 354 11.06 7.25 9.25
CA GLU A 354 11.48 6.93 10.62
C GLU A 354 10.31 6.47 11.51
N SER A 355 9.18 7.16 11.43
CA SER A 355 7.96 6.86 12.18
C SER A 355 7.43 5.47 11.87
N THR A 356 7.27 5.17 10.58
CA THR A 356 6.79 3.86 10.09
C THR A 356 7.78 2.75 10.42
N PHE A 357 9.09 3.02 10.35
CA PHE A 357 10.13 2.08 10.79
C PHE A 357 10.01 1.75 12.28
N LYS A 358 9.88 2.77 13.15
CA LYS A 358 9.67 2.59 14.60
C LYS A 358 8.42 1.73 14.88
N ILE A 359 7.30 2.04 14.21
CA ILE A 359 6.03 1.32 14.37
C ILE A 359 6.17 -0.15 13.93
N VAL A 360 6.81 -0.40 12.78
CA VAL A 360 7.03 -1.76 12.25
C VAL A 360 7.92 -2.56 13.18
N GLN A 361 9.05 -1.99 13.63
CA GLN A 361 9.98 -2.64 14.56
C GLN A 361 9.31 -2.95 15.91
N LYS A 362 8.54 -2.01 16.46
CA LYS A 362 7.74 -2.23 17.69
C LYS A 362 6.76 -3.38 17.50
N SER A 363 5.99 -3.36 16.40
CA SER A 363 4.98 -4.39 16.11
C SER A 363 5.60 -5.78 15.92
N MET A 364 6.77 -5.87 15.27
CA MET A 364 7.51 -7.14 15.12
C MET A 364 7.99 -7.69 16.46
N ARG A 365 8.55 -6.85 17.34
CA ARG A 365 9.01 -7.28 18.68
C ARG A 365 7.86 -7.73 19.55
N GLU A 366 6.77 -6.97 19.59
CA GLU A 366 5.56 -7.35 20.33
C GLU A 366 4.98 -8.67 19.81
N ALA A 367 4.91 -8.85 18.49
CA ALA A 367 4.48 -10.10 17.87
C ALA A 367 5.40 -11.27 18.23
N PHE A 368 6.72 -11.07 18.20
CA PHE A 368 7.70 -12.09 18.59
C PHE A 368 7.52 -12.52 20.05
N ILE A 369 7.44 -11.56 20.98
CA ILE A 369 7.22 -11.81 22.41
C ILE A 369 5.91 -12.59 22.64
N LYS A 370 4.83 -12.21 21.95
CA LYS A 370 3.54 -12.91 22.04
C LYS A 370 3.66 -14.37 21.60
N ILE A 371 4.35 -14.65 20.50
CA ILE A 371 4.55 -16.02 20.04
C ILE A 371 5.46 -16.80 20.98
N GLN A 372 6.41 -16.17 21.69
CA GLN A 372 7.29 -16.88 22.63
C GLN A 372 6.63 -17.20 23.99
N SER A 373 5.46 -16.63 24.29
CA SER A 373 4.78 -16.87 25.55
C SER A 373 4.09 -18.25 25.55
N PRO A 374 4.16 -19.03 26.65
CA PRO A 374 3.70 -20.42 26.73
C PRO A 374 2.17 -20.62 26.66
N ASN A 375 1.36 -19.56 26.69
CA ASN A 375 -0.10 -19.67 26.74
C ASN A 375 -0.71 -20.04 25.36
N GLU A 376 -1.62 -21.02 25.34
CA GLU A 376 -2.30 -21.48 24.11
C GLU A 376 -3.10 -20.38 23.38
N ASN A 377 -3.56 -19.36 24.12
CA ASN A 377 -4.42 -18.29 23.60
C ASN A 377 -3.65 -17.12 22.94
N ASN A 378 -2.33 -17.27 22.71
CA ASN A 378 -1.48 -16.19 22.21
C ASN A 378 -1.57 -15.97 20.70
N TRP A 379 -1.87 -17.04 19.95
CA TRP A 379 -2.04 -16.95 18.51
C TRP A 379 -3.25 -16.08 18.13
N SER A 380 -4.38 -16.22 18.83
CA SER A 380 -5.55 -15.36 18.62
C SER A 380 -5.24 -13.88 18.89
N GLN A 381 -4.45 -13.57 19.91
CA GLN A 381 -4.02 -12.20 20.26
C GLN A 381 -3.03 -11.58 19.27
N LEU A 382 -2.28 -12.39 18.51
CA LEU A 382 -1.39 -11.90 17.45
C LEU A 382 -2.17 -11.27 16.29
N PHE A 383 -3.36 -11.83 16.01
CA PHE A 383 -4.20 -11.46 14.88
C PHE A 383 -5.47 -10.69 15.25
N ALA A 384 -5.81 -10.62 16.54
CA ALA A 384 -6.88 -9.79 17.10
C ALA A 384 -6.32 -8.64 17.95
N PRO A 385 -5.53 -7.71 17.36
CA PRO A 385 -5.07 -6.55 18.09
C PRO A 385 -6.23 -5.64 18.51
N PRO A 386 -6.02 -4.77 19.52
CA PRO A 386 -7.02 -3.77 19.91
C PRO A 386 -7.48 -2.95 18.71
N LYS A 387 -8.75 -2.54 18.70
CA LYS A 387 -9.26 -1.55 17.74
C LYS A 387 -8.29 -0.37 17.67
N PHE A 388 -8.02 0.16 16.48
CA PHE A 388 -7.10 1.28 16.30
C PHE A 388 -7.40 2.46 17.24
N THR A 389 -8.68 2.73 17.45
CA THR A 389 -9.25 3.77 18.35
C THR A 389 -8.99 3.54 19.85
N LYS A 390 -8.31 2.44 20.23
CA LYS A 390 -7.89 2.14 21.60
C LYS A 390 -6.37 1.96 21.73
N LYS A 391 -5.62 2.14 20.63
CA LYS A 391 -4.16 1.93 20.59
C LYS A 391 -3.36 3.13 21.09
N TYR A 392 -3.92 4.33 21.02
CA TYR A 392 -3.27 5.60 21.35
C TYR A 392 -4.13 6.41 22.33
N LYS A 393 -3.51 7.37 22.99
CA LYS A 393 -4.22 8.36 23.84
C LYS A 393 -4.73 9.55 23.04
N HIS A 394 -3.97 9.94 22.01
CA HIS A 394 -4.24 11.09 21.17
C HIS A 394 -4.49 10.66 19.74
N TYR A 395 -5.47 11.30 19.08
CA TYR A 395 -5.84 11.03 17.71
C TYR A 395 -6.08 12.31 16.91
N ALA A 396 -5.80 12.24 15.61
CA ALA A 396 -6.19 13.23 14.61
C ALA A 396 -6.99 12.57 13.48
N ALA A 397 -7.93 13.29 12.89
CA ALA A 397 -8.64 12.86 11.70
C ALA A 397 -8.31 13.81 10.54
N ILE A 398 -7.95 13.26 9.38
CA ILE A 398 -7.84 14.00 8.13
C ILE A 398 -9.10 13.70 7.32
N CYS A 399 -9.86 14.73 6.96
CA CYS A 399 -11.12 14.60 6.22
C CYS A 399 -11.01 15.22 4.81
N CYS A 400 -11.26 14.41 3.79
CA CYS A 400 -11.42 14.85 2.40
C CYS A 400 -12.89 15.26 2.18
N VAL A 401 -13.14 16.56 2.04
CA VAL A 401 -14.48 17.15 1.95
C VAL A 401 -14.59 17.94 0.64
N VAL A 402 -15.52 17.57 -0.24
CA VAL A 402 -15.53 18.08 -1.63
C VAL A 402 -16.91 18.60 -1.99
N GLY A 403 -16.96 19.73 -2.69
CA GLY A 403 -18.20 20.39 -3.12
C GLY A 403 -18.69 19.99 -4.52
N ASN A 404 -17.87 19.28 -5.31
CA ASN A 404 -18.20 18.82 -6.65
C ASN A 404 -17.73 17.38 -6.86
N LEU A 405 -18.65 16.51 -7.29
CA LEU A 405 -18.44 15.06 -7.48
C LEU A 405 -17.48 14.73 -8.63
N ILE A 406 -17.32 15.62 -9.63
CA ILE A 406 -16.64 15.34 -10.90
C ILE A 406 -15.13 15.08 -10.74
N HIS A 407 -14.48 15.59 -9.68
CA HIS A 407 -13.04 15.39 -9.44
C HIS A 407 -12.73 14.75 -8.08
N LEU A 408 -13.74 14.17 -7.45
CA LEU A 408 -13.66 13.71 -6.09
C LEU A 408 -12.57 12.66 -5.86
N ALA A 409 -12.66 11.54 -6.59
CA ALA A 409 -11.78 10.40 -6.38
C ALA A 409 -10.33 10.80 -6.63
N GLN A 410 -10.09 11.58 -7.69
CA GLN A 410 -8.76 12.11 -8.03
C GLN A 410 -8.18 13.00 -6.92
N PHE A 411 -9.01 13.78 -6.24
CA PHE A 411 -8.54 14.62 -5.13
C PHE A 411 -8.21 13.80 -3.88
N CYS A 412 -9.11 12.93 -3.42
CA CYS A 412 -8.83 12.15 -2.22
C CYS A 412 -7.64 11.18 -2.43
N ASP A 413 -7.47 10.62 -3.64
CA ASP A 413 -6.28 9.86 -4.03
C ASP A 413 -5.01 10.71 -3.98
N PHE A 414 -5.09 11.97 -4.41
CA PHE A 414 -3.97 12.91 -4.33
C PHE A 414 -3.58 13.21 -2.88
N VAL A 415 -4.56 13.45 -2.01
CA VAL A 415 -4.34 13.66 -0.57
C VAL A 415 -3.66 12.44 0.04
N GLU A 416 -4.19 11.24 -0.22
CA GLU A 416 -3.69 9.98 0.32
C GLU A 416 -2.20 9.77 0.05
N ARG A 417 -1.77 10.01 -1.21
CA ARG A 417 -0.38 9.87 -1.63
C ARG A 417 0.58 10.85 -0.93
N LYS A 418 0.06 11.91 -0.32
CA LYS A 418 0.86 12.95 0.34
C LYS A 418 0.85 12.83 1.86
N ILE A 419 -0.15 12.20 2.47
CA ILE A 419 -0.27 12.07 3.94
C ILE A 419 1.05 11.62 4.55
N ARG A 420 1.68 10.57 4.02
CA ARG A 420 2.96 10.06 4.53
C ARG A 420 4.08 11.10 4.62
N LEU A 421 4.24 11.91 3.57
CA LEU A 421 5.24 12.97 3.56
C LEU A 421 4.90 14.07 4.57
N GLN A 422 3.60 14.30 4.79
CA GLN A 422 3.11 15.27 5.76
C GLN A 422 3.34 14.81 7.19
N LEU A 423 3.05 13.54 7.49
CA LEU A 423 3.29 12.95 8.81
C LEU A 423 4.77 12.94 9.17
N LEU A 424 5.66 12.65 8.22
CA LEU A 424 7.09 12.73 8.45
C LEU A 424 7.52 14.13 8.90
N HIS A 425 7.03 15.17 8.22
CA HIS A 425 7.35 16.54 8.62
C HIS A 425 6.74 16.89 9.97
N PHE A 426 5.48 16.52 10.21
CA PHE A 426 4.80 16.76 11.48
C PHE A 426 5.58 16.17 12.66
N ASP A 427 6.04 14.92 12.54
CA ASP A 427 6.82 14.24 13.58
C ASP A 427 8.15 14.96 13.86
N THR A 428 8.78 15.57 12.85
CA THR A 428 10.07 16.29 13.00
C THR A 428 9.94 17.68 13.60
N VAL A 429 8.80 18.36 13.45
CA VAL A 429 8.63 19.78 13.86
C VAL A 429 7.78 19.96 15.11
N THR A 430 7.18 18.87 15.61
CA THR A 430 6.28 18.92 16.76
C THR A 430 6.97 18.36 17.99
N ASP A 431 7.38 19.25 18.90
CA ASP A 431 8.06 18.82 20.12
C ASP A 431 7.22 17.83 20.93
N GLY A 432 7.86 16.77 21.42
CA GLY A 432 7.22 15.74 22.25
C GLY A 432 6.40 14.70 21.48
N VAL A 433 6.37 14.73 20.14
CA VAL A 433 5.80 13.64 19.33
C VAL A 433 6.87 12.61 19.03
N ASN A 434 6.68 11.35 19.43
CA ASN A 434 7.60 10.26 19.10
C ASN A 434 7.39 9.74 17.68
N PHE A 435 6.12 9.48 17.33
CA PHE A 435 5.71 9.10 15.97
C PHE A 435 4.20 9.26 15.79
N THR A 436 3.79 9.44 14.53
CA THR A 436 2.40 9.30 14.11
C THR A 436 2.14 7.99 13.36
N HIS A 437 0.99 7.37 13.64
CA HIS A 437 0.55 6.15 12.98
C HIS A 437 -0.77 6.41 12.28
N ILE A 438 -0.82 6.25 10.95
CA ILE A 438 -2.08 6.27 10.22
C ILE A 438 -2.77 4.91 10.27
N MET A 439 -4.08 4.90 10.51
CA MET A 439 -4.92 3.72 10.38
C MET A 439 -4.98 3.33 8.90
N THR A 440 -4.30 2.24 8.56
CA THR A 440 -4.39 1.64 7.23
C THR A 440 -5.70 0.85 7.10
N GLU A 441 -6.24 0.75 5.88
CA GLU A 441 -7.55 0.16 5.63
C GLU A 441 -7.64 -1.29 6.15
N ASN A 442 -8.48 -1.46 7.17
CA ASN A 442 -9.31 -2.66 7.30
C ASN A 442 -10.69 -2.27 6.72
N ASP A 443 -11.46 -3.24 6.22
CA ASP A 443 -12.76 -3.13 5.49
C ASP A 443 -13.89 -2.31 6.16
N ARG A 444 -13.59 -1.48 7.15
CA ARG A 444 -14.47 -0.53 7.82
C ARG A 444 -13.82 0.84 7.69
N GLU A 445 -14.22 1.57 6.65
CA GLU A 445 -13.90 3.00 6.53
C GLU A 445 -14.11 3.68 7.88
N PHE A 446 -13.09 4.40 8.35
CA PHE A 446 -13.27 5.28 9.49
C PHE A 446 -14.35 6.30 9.12
N LYS A 447 -15.53 6.16 9.74
CA LYS A 447 -16.58 7.16 9.63
C LYS A 447 -16.25 8.29 10.59
N CYS A 448 -15.96 9.46 10.04
CA CYS A 448 -15.76 10.67 10.82
C CYS A 448 -17.01 10.93 11.68
N PRO A 449 -16.90 11.09 13.01
CA PRO A 449 -18.04 11.32 13.89
C PRO A 449 -18.91 12.51 13.47
N ASN A 450 -20.23 12.40 13.60
CA ASN A 450 -21.15 13.48 13.22
C ASN A 450 -20.94 14.77 14.04
N SER A 451 -20.48 14.67 15.29
CA SER A 451 -20.13 15.83 16.12
C SER A 451 -19.02 16.69 15.51
N ILE A 452 -18.16 16.07 14.71
CA ILE A 452 -16.99 16.64 14.04
C ILE A 452 -17.41 17.12 12.64
N LEU A 453 -18.22 16.30 11.97
CA LEU A 453 -18.58 16.50 10.58
C LEU A 453 -19.65 17.57 10.37
N VAL A 454 -20.71 17.53 11.18
CA VAL A 454 -21.91 18.36 11.00
C VAL A 454 -21.61 19.87 11.09
N PRO A 455 -20.78 20.37 12.03
CA PRO A 455 -20.42 21.79 12.07
C PRO A 455 -19.78 22.29 10.76
N VAL A 456 -18.92 21.47 10.16
CA VAL A 456 -18.14 21.80 8.95
C VAL A 456 -19.04 21.79 7.71
N LEU A 457 -19.91 20.78 7.60
CA LEU A 457 -20.89 20.69 6.52
C LEU A 457 -21.96 21.78 6.63
N LYS A 458 -22.36 22.19 7.84
CA LYS A 458 -23.32 23.28 8.05
C LYS A 458 -22.80 24.63 7.55
N GLN A 459 -21.50 24.88 7.66
CA GLN A 459 -20.87 26.09 7.13
C GLN A 459 -20.73 26.07 5.60
N ASN A 460 -20.81 24.89 4.98
CA ASN A 460 -20.55 24.69 3.56
C ASN A 460 -21.56 23.69 2.96
N ARG A 461 -22.82 24.14 2.77
CA ARG A 461 -23.97 23.29 2.40
C ARG A 461 -23.80 22.45 1.13
N ASN A 462 -22.89 22.82 0.23
CA ASN A 462 -22.63 22.10 -1.02
C ASN A 462 -21.55 21.02 -0.89
N PHE A 463 -20.96 20.83 0.29
CA PHE A 463 -19.86 19.89 0.48
C PHE A 463 -20.36 18.58 1.08
N SER A 464 -19.71 17.48 0.69
CA SER A 464 -19.90 16.17 1.31
C SER A 464 -18.54 15.57 1.70
N LEU A 465 -18.55 14.80 2.79
CA LEU A 465 -17.41 13.99 3.19
C LEU A 465 -17.35 12.75 2.32
N HIS A 466 -16.16 12.45 1.83
CA HIS A 466 -15.98 11.32 0.93
C HIS A 466 -14.93 10.34 1.41
N LYS A 467 -13.85 10.81 2.04
CA LYS A 467 -12.86 9.93 2.65
C LYS A 467 -12.30 10.56 3.92
N ALA A 468 -12.06 9.75 4.93
CA ALA A 468 -11.43 10.19 6.16
C ALA A 468 -10.36 9.19 6.60
N TRP A 469 -9.27 9.72 7.15
CA TRP A 469 -8.16 8.95 7.70
C TRP A 469 -8.02 9.27 9.18
N LEU A 470 -7.84 8.23 10.00
CA LEU A 470 -7.58 8.37 11.42
C LEU A 470 -6.07 8.20 11.68
N LEU A 471 -5.50 9.11 12.44
CA LEU A 471 -4.12 9.14 12.87
C LEU A 471 -4.08 8.93 14.38
N GLY A 472 -3.26 8.02 14.85
CA GLY A 472 -2.87 7.92 16.26
C GLY A 472 -1.55 8.66 16.48
N ILE A 473 -1.42 9.35 17.61
CA ILE A 473 -0.23 10.11 17.97
C ILE A 473 0.35 9.48 19.23
N GLU A 474 1.61 9.07 19.16
CA GLU A 474 2.39 8.63 20.32
C GLU A 474 3.30 9.78 20.76
N MET A 475 3.16 10.20 22.01
CA MET A 475 3.99 11.23 22.61
C MET A 475 5.26 10.61 23.21
N GLU A 476 6.34 11.37 23.32
CA GLU A 476 7.55 10.96 24.03
C GLU A 476 7.27 10.79 25.53
N GLU A 477 7.82 9.75 26.14
CA GLU A 477 7.73 9.57 27.58
C GLU A 477 8.66 10.57 28.28
N LYS A 478 8.11 11.64 28.87
CA LYS A 478 8.88 12.58 29.71
C LYS A 478 9.60 11.81 30.83
N THR A 479 10.90 12.05 31.00
CA THR A 479 11.68 11.47 32.11
C THR A 479 11.18 11.97 33.47
N ALA A 480 11.51 11.27 34.56
CA ALA A 480 11.06 11.62 35.91
C ALA A 480 11.42 13.08 36.29
N GLU A 481 12.58 13.56 35.86
CA GLU A 481 13.05 14.94 36.05
C GLU A 481 12.28 15.96 35.22
N GLN A 482 11.91 15.64 33.98
CA GLN A 482 11.11 16.52 33.11
C GLN A 482 9.66 16.68 33.57
N LYS A 483 9.11 15.67 34.26
CA LYS A 483 7.76 15.72 34.85
C LYS A 483 7.65 16.65 36.06
N GLN A 484 8.76 16.91 36.76
CA GLN A 484 8.77 17.82 37.91
C GLN A 484 8.88 19.30 37.51
N ASN A 485 9.39 19.60 36.31
CA ASN A 485 9.63 20.98 35.83
C ASN A 485 8.71 21.44 34.68
N SER A 486 7.79 20.60 34.19
CA SER A 486 6.90 21.01 33.10
C SER A 486 5.65 21.74 33.61
N PRO A 487 5.31 22.95 33.10
CA PRO A 487 4.01 23.56 33.34
C PRO A 487 2.90 22.60 32.88
N SER A 488 1.72 22.65 33.50
CA SER A 488 0.54 21.96 33.01
C SER A 488 0.33 22.32 31.54
N GLU A 489 0.50 21.35 30.65
CA GLU A 489 0.48 21.55 29.20
C GLU A 489 -0.88 22.12 28.81
N ASN A 490 -0.91 23.39 28.43
CA ASN A 490 -2.15 24.09 28.11
C ASN A 490 -2.63 23.57 26.75
N LYS A 491 -3.89 23.09 26.67
CA LYS A 491 -4.48 22.43 25.48
C LYS A 491 -4.35 23.24 24.19
N GLU A 492 -4.19 24.55 24.31
CA GLU A 492 -4.04 25.52 23.22
C GLU A 492 -2.67 25.42 22.51
N ASP A 493 -1.64 24.92 23.20
CA ASP A 493 -0.27 24.84 22.67
C ASP A 493 -0.05 23.61 21.77
N ALA A 494 -0.79 22.53 22.01
CA ALA A 494 -0.88 21.39 21.08
C ALA A 494 -1.70 21.75 19.82
N PHE A 495 -2.72 22.60 19.96
CA PHE A 495 -3.58 23.07 18.87
C PHE A 495 -2.82 24.00 17.90
N ASN A 496 -1.94 24.88 18.42
CA ASN A 496 -1.12 25.76 17.61
C ASN A 496 -0.07 25.04 16.73
N ARG A 497 0.23 23.76 16.99
CA ARG A 497 1.22 22.97 16.24
C ARG A 497 0.68 22.33 14.96
N PHE A 498 -0.64 22.29 14.77
CA PHE A 498 -1.27 21.83 13.51
C PHE A 498 -1.49 22.93 12.46
N ARG A 499 -1.04 24.16 12.74
CA ARG A 499 -1.12 25.34 11.84
C ARG A 499 -0.43 25.12 10.47
N TRP A 500 0.34 24.04 10.31
CA TRP A 500 1.15 23.73 9.13
C TRP A 500 0.36 23.23 7.91
N PHE A 501 -0.71 22.44 8.09
CA PHE A 501 -1.52 21.97 6.95
C PHE A 501 -2.06 23.16 6.13
N ARG A 502 -2.43 24.24 6.83
CA ARG A 502 -2.88 25.53 6.26
C ARG A 502 -1.86 26.16 5.30
N ASN A 503 -0.55 26.09 5.56
CA ASN A 503 0.46 26.72 4.72
C ASN A 503 0.74 25.96 3.42
N MET A 504 0.48 24.65 3.38
CA MET A 504 0.66 23.82 2.18
C MET A 504 -0.44 24.06 1.13
N SER A 505 -1.68 24.25 1.56
CA SER A 505 -2.84 24.52 0.70
C SER A 505 -2.73 25.86 -0.07
N LYS A 506 -2.10 26.86 0.55
CA LYS A 506 -1.84 28.18 -0.04
C LYS A 506 -0.95 28.14 -1.27
N ARG A 507 -0.01 27.18 -1.40
CA ARG A 507 0.89 27.07 -2.57
C ARG A 507 0.20 26.56 -3.84
N ARG A 508 -1.05 26.10 -3.76
CA ARG A 508 -1.85 25.63 -4.92
C ARG A 508 -3.28 26.19 -4.99
N ASN A 509 -3.62 27.24 -4.23
CA ASN A 509 -4.97 27.83 -4.10
C ASN A 509 -6.07 26.95 -3.47
N TRP A 510 -5.71 26.04 -2.57
CA TRP A 510 -6.69 25.23 -1.81
C TRP A 510 -6.97 25.96 -0.49
N LYS A 511 -8.24 26.07 -0.06
CA LYS A 511 -8.58 26.61 1.27
C LYS A 511 -8.72 25.47 2.26
N ILE A 512 -8.06 25.58 3.41
CA ILE A 512 -8.29 24.73 4.59
C ILE A 512 -9.03 25.61 5.58
N SER A 513 -10.25 25.22 5.96
CA SER A 513 -10.97 25.85 7.06
C SER A 513 -10.50 25.26 8.39
N GLU A 514 -10.48 26.09 9.44
CA GLU A 514 -10.21 25.65 10.82
C GLU A 514 -11.41 24.91 11.42
#